data_AF-A0A2V1IU50-F1
#
_entry.id   AF-A0A2V1IU50-F1
#
_cell.length_a   1.000
_cell.length_b   1.000
_cell.length_c   1.000
_cell.angle_alpha   90.00
_cell.angle_beta   90.00
_cell.angle_gamma   90.00
#
_symmetry.space_group_name_H-M   'P 1'
#
loop_
_entity.id
_entity.type
_entity.pdbx_description
1 polymer ?
#
loop_
_entity_poly.entity_id
_entity_poly.type
_entity_poly.pdbx_seq_one_letter_code
_entity_poly.pdbx_strand_id
1 'polypeptide(L)'
;MNHGWEIRPLQDICNKASSNLMQKNIDSENGKYPVFGASGIAGYIDYYVQAKDYIGIIKDGSGVGRVSVYPKESSLLGTLQYIIPNENMDLRYVPDAQRLGYPHSGSIQKPEKARHAH
;
A
#
# COMPACT_ATOMS: atom_id res chain seq x y z
N MET A 1 14.93 -31.86 5.36
CA MET A 1 14.82 -31.97 3.89
C MET A 1 14.63 -30.57 3.34
N ASN A 2 15.51 -30.09 2.45
CA ASN A 2 15.22 -28.89 1.66
C ASN A 2 14.30 -29.33 0.52
N HIS A 3 13.03 -28.91 0.55
CA HIS A 3 12.00 -29.27 -0.45
C HIS A 3 12.22 -28.59 -1.82
N GLY A 4 13.45 -28.42 -2.28
CA GLY A 4 13.77 -27.70 -3.52
C GLY A 4 13.60 -26.17 -3.43
N TRP A 5 13.59 -25.60 -2.22
CA TRP A 5 13.59 -24.14 -2.03
C TRP A 5 14.93 -23.54 -2.41
N GLU A 6 14.89 -22.50 -3.26
CA GLU A 6 16.05 -21.72 -3.66
C GLU A 6 15.98 -20.32 -3.04
N ILE A 7 17.10 -19.83 -2.51
CA ILE A 7 17.21 -18.45 -2.03
C ILE A 7 17.59 -17.57 -3.22
N ARG A 8 16.75 -16.59 -3.54
CA ARG A 8 17.03 -15.61 -4.59
C ARG A 8 16.98 -14.18 -4.07
N PRO A 9 17.78 -13.27 -4.64
CA PRO A 9 17.61 -11.84 -4.47
C PRO A 9 16.18 -11.37 -4.81
N LEU A 10 15.63 -10.47 -4.01
CA LEU A 10 14.27 -9.92 -4.24
C LEU A 10 14.12 -9.25 -5.61
N GLN A 11 15.20 -8.65 -6.12
CA GLN A 11 15.23 -7.99 -7.42
C GLN A 11 14.98 -8.94 -8.61
N ASP A 12 15.15 -10.25 -8.43
CA ASP A 12 14.92 -11.24 -9.49
C ASP A 12 13.43 -11.49 -9.71
N ILE A 13 12.60 -11.18 -8.70
CA ILE A 13 11.16 -11.44 -8.69
C ILE A 13 10.30 -10.18 -8.49
N CYS A 14 10.93 -9.05 -8.15
CA CYS A 14 10.24 -7.79 -7.90
C CYS A 14 11.03 -6.59 -8.48
N ASN A 15 10.30 -5.61 -8.99
CA ASN A 15 10.83 -4.31 -9.38
C ASN A 15 10.64 -3.28 -8.27
N LYS A 16 11.53 -2.28 -8.19
CA LYS A 16 11.37 -1.15 -7.26
C LYS A 16 10.81 0.07 -7.98
N ALA A 17 9.98 0.86 -7.30
CA ALA A 17 9.56 2.19 -7.75
C ALA A 17 9.40 3.15 -6.57
N SER A 18 9.63 4.44 -6.76
CA SER A 18 9.48 5.46 -5.71
C SER A 18 8.22 6.29 -5.91
N SER A 19 7.58 6.71 -4.81
CA SER A 19 6.53 7.73 -4.84
C SER A 19 7.10 9.11 -4.52
N ASN A 20 6.56 10.14 -5.17
CA ASN A 20 6.80 11.54 -4.83
C ASN A 20 5.56 12.21 -4.20
N LEU A 21 4.51 11.43 -3.90
CA LEU A 21 3.29 11.95 -3.29
C LEU A 21 3.56 12.41 -1.84
N MET A 22 3.18 13.65 -1.54
CA MET A 22 3.35 14.25 -0.22
C MET A 22 1.99 14.40 0.47
N GLN A 23 1.94 14.15 1.77
CA GLN A 23 0.70 14.26 2.57
C GLN A 23 -0.01 15.61 2.39
N LYS A 24 0.75 16.71 2.30
CA LYS A 24 0.21 18.07 2.11
C LYS A 24 -0.46 18.30 0.75
N ASN A 25 -0.17 17.45 -0.24
CA ASN A 25 -0.69 17.55 -1.60
C ASN A 25 -1.83 16.55 -1.85
N ILE A 26 -2.31 15.88 -0.80
CA ILE A 26 -3.35 14.86 -0.89
C ILE A 26 -4.53 15.36 -0.09
N ASP A 27 -5.71 15.26 -0.69
CA ASP A 27 -6.95 15.61 -0.04
C ASP A 27 -7.39 14.45 0.87
N SER A 28 -7.72 14.75 2.12
CA SER A 28 -8.15 13.72 3.08
C SER A 28 -9.55 13.16 2.78
N GLU A 29 -10.36 13.89 2.01
CA GLU A 29 -11.79 13.59 1.81
C GLU A 29 -12.25 13.49 0.35
N ASN A 30 -11.49 14.06 -0.60
CA ASN A 30 -11.84 14.07 -2.01
C ASN A 30 -10.90 13.21 -2.86
N GLY A 31 -11.47 12.53 -3.85
CA GLY A 31 -10.75 11.66 -4.78
C GLY A 31 -11.37 10.27 -4.88
N LYS A 32 -10.95 9.51 -5.89
CA LYS A 32 -11.50 8.18 -6.18
C LYS A 32 -10.63 7.05 -5.64
N TYR A 33 -9.32 7.26 -5.56
CA TYR A 33 -8.33 6.22 -5.27
C TYR A 33 -7.56 6.54 -4.00
N PRO A 34 -7.37 5.56 -3.10
CA PRO A 34 -6.69 5.81 -1.83
C PRO A 34 -5.19 5.98 -2.01
N VAL A 35 -4.61 6.84 -1.19
CA VAL A 35 -3.18 6.96 -0.97
C VAL A 35 -2.85 6.46 0.43
N PHE A 36 -1.90 5.53 0.54
CA PHE A 36 -1.48 4.97 1.81
C PHE A 36 -0.17 5.59 2.33
N GLY A 37 -0.14 5.88 3.61
CA GLY A 37 1.04 6.24 4.40
C GLY A 37 1.46 5.13 5.37
N ALA A 38 2.44 5.44 6.22
CA ALA A 38 2.96 4.54 7.25
C ALA A 38 1.90 4.09 8.29
N SER A 39 0.81 4.83 8.41
CA SER A 39 -0.27 4.63 9.39
C SER A 39 -1.59 4.16 8.78
N GLY A 40 -1.61 3.80 7.49
CA GLY A 40 -2.84 3.44 6.77
C GLY A 40 -3.22 4.47 5.71
N ILE A 41 -4.51 4.68 5.45
CA ILE A 41 -4.98 5.65 4.44
C ILE A 41 -4.60 7.07 4.87
N ALA A 42 -3.84 7.74 4.01
CA ALA A 42 -3.41 9.13 4.15
C ALA A 42 -4.39 10.12 3.49
N GLY A 43 -5.18 9.67 2.52
CA GLY A 43 -6.17 10.46 1.81
C GLY A 43 -6.46 9.86 0.43
N TYR A 44 -6.94 10.67 -0.50
CA TYR A 44 -7.43 10.25 -1.80
C TYR A 44 -6.97 11.18 -2.94
N ILE A 45 -6.92 10.63 -4.15
CA ILE A 45 -6.60 11.35 -5.40
C ILE A 45 -7.46 10.79 -6.56
N ASP A 46 -7.54 11.51 -7.68
CA ASP A 46 -8.38 11.12 -8.84
C ASP A 46 -7.69 10.17 -9.83
N TYR A 47 -6.44 9.79 -9.57
CA TYR A 47 -5.67 8.81 -10.34
C TYR A 47 -5.01 7.80 -9.41
N TYR A 48 -4.43 6.73 -9.95
CA TYR A 48 -3.63 5.78 -9.18
C TYR A 48 -2.29 5.53 -9.84
N VAL A 49 -1.32 5.04 -9.06
CA VAL A 49 0.00 4.67 -9.56
C VAL A 49 0.07 3.18 -9.90
N GLN A 50 -0.55 2.32 -9.08
CA GLN A 50 -0.47 0.86 -9.26
C GLN A 50 -1.80 0.27 -9.69
N ALA A 51 -1.80 -0.46 -10.81
CA ALA A 51 -2.99 -1.12 -11.37
C ALA A 51 -3.24 -2.53 -10.81
N LYS A 52 -2.27 -3.10 -10.08
CA LYS A 52 -2.33 -4.44 -9.49
C LYS A 52 -1.94 -4.35 -8.02
N ASP A 53 -2.27 -5.37 -7.23
CA ASP A 53 -1.80 -5.48 -5.85
C ASP A 53 -0.27 -5.46 -5.80
N TYR A 54 0.29 -4.83 -4.78
CA TYR A 54 1.71 -4.58 -4.69
C TYR A 54 2.19 -4.58 -3.24
N ILE A 55 3.50 -4.58 -3.04
CA ILE A 55 4.11 -4.51 -1.71
C ILE A 55 4.59 -3.08 -1.46
N GLY A 56 4.37 -2.58 -0.25
CA GLY A 56 4.95 -1.33 0.23
C GLY A 56 5.83 -1.59 1.45
N ILE A 57 6.95 -0.88 1.50
CA ILE A 57 7.87 -0.90 2.65
C ILE A 57 7.97 0.51 3.20
N ILE A 58 7.75 0.69 4.50
CA ILE A 58 8.03 1.98 5.16
C ILE A 58 9.54 2.20 5.11
N LYS A 59 10.00 3.29 4.49
CA LYS A 59 11.43 3.61 4.36
C LYS A 59 11.90 4.75 5.27
N ASP A 60 10.97 5.52 5.84
CA ASP A 60 11.26 6.64 6.75
C ASP A 60 10.39 6.58 8.03
N GLY A 61 10.93 7.02 9.17
CA GLY A 61 10.21 7.17 10.45
C GLY A 61 10.34 5.98 11.43
N SER A 62 9.40 5.85 12.37
CA SER A 62 9.45 4.82 13.43
C SER A 62 9.04 3.42 12.97
N GLY A 63 8.43 3.30 11.79
CA GLY A 63 7.95 2.04 11.22
C GLY A 63 8.86 1.42 10.16
N VAL A 64 10.08 1.94 9.98
CA VAL A 64 11.00 1.53 8.89
C VAL A 64 11.17 0.01 8.83
N GLY A 65 11.13 -0.53 7.62
CA GLY A 65 11.26 -1.96 7.35
C GLY A 65 9.96 -2.75 7.47
N ARG A 66 8.86 -2.15 7.96
CA ARG A 66 7.55 -2.81 7.93
C ARG A 66 7.11 -3.03 6.48
N VAL A 67 6.70 -4.26 6.20
CA VAL A 67 6.21 -4.72 4.91
C VAL A 67 4.69 -4.91 4.98
N SER A 68 3.97 -4.49 3.94
CA SER A 68 2.53 -4.72 3.82
C SER A 68 2.13 -4.89 2.36
N VAL A 69 1.02 -5.60 2.13
CA VAL A 69 0.42 -5.74 0.80
C VAL A 69 -0.68 -4.68 0.65
N TYR A 70 -0.64 -3.96 -0.47
CA TYR A 70 -1.57 -2.89 -0.80
C TYR A 70 -2.43 -3.28 -2.00
N PRO A 71 -3.72 -2.87 -2.00
CA PRO A 71 -4.63 -3.21 -3.06
C PRO A 71 -4.29 -2.48 -4.37
N LYS A 72 -4.65 -3.07 -5.50
CA LYS A 72 -4.68 -2.43 -6.81
C LYS A 72 -5.44 -1.09 -6.81
N GLU A 73 -5.19 -0.29 -7.84
CA GLU A 73 -5.80 1.02 -8.05
C GLU A 73 -5.60 1.94 -6.85
N SER A 74 -4.40 1.92 -6.29
CA SER A 74 -4.02 2.76 -5.17
C SER A 74 -2.60 3.29 -5.32
N SER A 75 -2.21 4.14 -4.38
CA SER A 75 -0.90 4.79 -4.37
C SER A 75 -0.31 4.82 -2.96
N LEU A 76 0.99 5.06 -2.86
CA LEU A 76 1.73 5.28 -1.62
C LEU A 76 2.22 6.71 -1.50
N LEU A 77 2.36 7.20 -0.27
CA LEU A 77 3.16 8.37 0.04
C LEU A 77 4.65 8.14 -0.24
N GLY A 78 5.38 9.23 -0.43
CA GLY A 78 6.83 9.23 -0.59
C GLY A 78 7.61 8.72 0.61
N THR A 79 6.97 8.48 1.76
CA THR A 79 7.57 7.83 2.95
C THR A 79 7.60 6.30 2.86
N LEU A 80 7.02 5.73 1.79
CA LEU A 80 7.07 4.31 1.49
C LEU A 80 7.79 4.06 0.15
N GLN A 81 8.25 2.82 0.01
CA GLN A 81 8.91 2.29 -1.16
C GLN A 81 7.99 1.25 -1.81
N TYR A 82 7.71 1.40 -3.12
CA TYR A 82 7.03 0.32 -3.85
C TYR A 82 8.00 -0.81 -4.14
N ILE A 83 7.50 -2.02 -3.95
CA ILE A 83 8.08 -3.29 -4.41
C ILE A 83 6.97 -3.97 -5.25
N ILE A 84 7.17 -3.98 -6.56
CA ILE A 84 6.19 -4.40 -7.55
C ILE A 84 6.51 -5.84 -7.95
N PRO A 85 5.67 -6.83 -7.58
CA PRO A 85 5.90 -8.22 -7.94
C PRO A 85 5.82 -8.43 -9.46
N ASN A 86 6.68 -9.28 -10.00
CA ASN A 86 6.48 -9.84 -11.34
C ASN A 86 5.52 -11.03 -11.30
N GLU A 87 5.28 -11.65 -12.45
CA GLU A 87 4.37 -12.80 -12.60
C GLU A 87 4.79 -14.06 -11.83
N ASN A 88 6.04 -14.15 -11.39
CA ASN A 88 6.56 -15.29 -10.64
C ASN A 88 6.44 -15.12 -9.12
N MET A 89 5.98 -13.96 -8.64
CA MET A 89 5.84 -13.67 -7.21
C MET A 89 4.37 -13.72 -6.80
N ASP A 90 4.07 -14.63 -5.87
CA ASP A 90 2.74 -14.75 -5.27
C ASP A 90 2.69 -13.99 -3.93
N LEU A 91 1.87 -12.94 -3.91
CA LEU A 91 1.69 -12.07 -2.75
C LEU A 91 1.15 -12.79 -1.50
N ARG A 92 0.58 -14.00 -1.63
CA ARG A 92 0.15 -14.81 -0.47
C ARG A 92 1.30 -15.21 0.46
N TYR A 93 2.54 -15.21 -0.04
CA TYR A 93 3.72 -15.54 0.74
C TYR A 93 4.40 -14.32 1.39
N VAL A 94 3.87 -13.11 1.15
CA VAL A 94 4.34 -11.91 1.84
C VAL A 94 3.78 -11.94 3.26
N PRO A 95 4.63 -11.81 4.31
CA PRO A 95 4.15 -11.76 5.69
C PRO A 95 3.27 -10.53 5.88
N ASP A 96 1.96 -10.75 6.01
CA ASP A 96 0.98 -9.67 6.01
C ASP A 96 0.44 -9.42 7.42
N ALA A 97 0.70 -8.24 7.96
CA ALA A 97 0.06 -7.75 9.18
C ALA A 97 -1.22 -6.95 8.88
N GLN A 98 -1.44 -6.52 7.63
CA GLN A 98 -2.58 -5.69 7.23
C GLN A 98 -2.85 -5.84 5.73
N ARG A 99 -3.65 -6.85 5.37
CA ARG A 99 -4.30 -6.88 4.05
C ARG A 99 -5.38 -5.81 4.08
N LEU A 100 -5.04 -4.59 3.68
CA LEU A 100 -5.96 -3.45 3.71
C LEU A 100 -7.03 -3.64 2.63
N GLY A 101 -8.06 -4.42 2.97
CA GLY A 101 -9.23 -4.64 2.13
C GLY A 101 -10.01 -3.34 1.99
N TYR A 102 -9.80 -2.63 0.90
CA TYR A 102 -10.65 -1.51 0.52
C TYR A 102 -11.91 -2.04 -0.18
N PRO A 103 -13.13 -1.76 0.32
CA PRO A 103 -14.35 -2.23 -0.31
C PRO A 103 -14.50 -1.59 -1.69
N HIS A 104 -14.51 -2.43 -2.72
CA HIS A 104 -14.57 -2.04 -4.12
C HIS A 104 -16.03 -1.95 -4.59
N SER A 105 -16.77 -0.95 -4.11
CA SER A 105 -18.02 -0.50 -4.75
C SER A 105 -18.56 0.79 -4.11
N GLY A 106 -18.57 1.87 -4.88
CA GLY A 106 -19.77 2.69 -5.10
C GLY A 106 -20.57 3.23 -3.91
N SER A 107 -19.97 3.56 -2.77
CA SER A 107 -20.48 4.57 -1.85
C SER A 107 -19.44 4.81 -0.76
N ILE A 108 -18.77 5.96 -0.81
CA ILE A 108 -18.00 6.46 0.32
C ILE A 108 -19.02 6.81 1.41
N GLN A 109 -19.35 5.86 2.29
CA GLN A 109 -19.71 6.24 3.65
C GLN A 109 -18.39 6.59 4.33
N LYS A 110 -18.07 7.90 4.31
CA LYS A 110 -17.06 8.48 5.19
C LYS A 110 -17.35 7.90 6.59
N PRO A 111 -16.35 7.44 7.36
CA PRO A 111 -16.60 7.07 8.75
C PRO A 111 -17.27 8.28 9.40
N GLU A 112 -18.55 8.11 9.76
CA GLU A 112 -19.29 9.12 10.51
C GLU A 112 -18.41 9.43 11.71
N LYS A 113 -17.96 10.69 11.82
CA LYS A 113 -17.20 11.17 12.98
C LYS A 113 -17.90 10.60 14.20
N ALA A 114 -17.23 9.71 14.92
CA ALA A 114 -17.70 9.23 16.20
C ALA A 114 -17.99 10.48 17.04
N ARG A 115 -19.28 10.82 17.11
CA ARG A 115 -19.81 11.89 17.93
C ARG A 115 -19.36 11.53 19.33
N HIS A 116 -18.32 12.21 19.81
CA HIS A 116 -18.06 12.27 21.23
C HIS A 116 -19.22 13.08 21.79
N ALA A 117 -20.21 12.34 22.30
CA ALA A 117 -21.23 12.86 23.17
C ALA A 117 -20.55 13.39 24.44
N HIS A 118 -20.93 14.64 24.77
CA HIS A 118 -20.91 15.32 26.07
C HIS A 118 -19.96 14.84 27.17
#